data_AF-P93678-F1
#
_entry.id   AF-P93678-F1
#
_cell.length_a   1.000
_cell.length_b   1.000
_cell.length_c   1.000
_cell.angle_alpha   90.00
_cell.angle_beta   90.00
_cell.angle_gamma   90.00
#
_symmetry.space_group_name_H-M   'P 1'
#
loop_
_entity.id
_entity.type
_entity.pdbx_description
1 polymer ?
#
loop_
_entity_poly.entity_id
_entity_poly.type
_entity_poly.pdbx_seq_one_letter_code
_entity_poly.pdbx_strand_id
1 'polypeptide(L)'
;RPERIVPIAERFGMDANAVLDNIIYARAYTYEHQYNLLLGLAAKMAEEPFRLLIVDSVIALFRVDFSGRGELAERQQKLAQMLSRLTKIAEEFNVAVYITNQ
;
A
#
# COMPACT_ATOMS: atom_id res chain seq x y z
N ARG A 1 -3.75 -1.92 12.89
CA ARG A 1 -4.33 -2.99 13.75
C ARG A 1 -3.21 -3.83 14.35
N PRO A 2 -2.36 -3.25 15.22
CA PRO A 2 -1.27 -3.98 15.86
C PRO A 2 -1.76 -5.18 16.68
N GLU A 3 -2.98 -5.12 17.21
CA GLU A 3 -3.62 -6.17 18.02
C GLU A 3 -3.76 -7.51 17.30
N ARG A 4 -3.74 -7.53 15.96
CA ARG A 4 -3.75 -8.77 15.17
C ARG A 4 -2.35 -9.32 14.89
N ILE A 5 -1.34 -8.45 14.91
CA ILE A 5 0.04 -8.80 14.59
C ILE A 5 0.70 -9.48 15.79
N VAL A 6 0.43 -8.98 17.00
CA VAL A 6 1.03 -9.52 18.25
C VAL A 6 0.77 -11.02 18.42
N PRO A 7 -0.46 -11.55 18.33
CA PRO A 7 -0.69 -12.99 18.48
C PRO A 7 -0.06 -13.83 17.37
N ILE A 8 0.11 -13.26 16.17
CA ILE A 8 0.82 -13.94 15.06
C ILE A 8 2.31 -14.02 15.38
N ALA A 9 2.93 -12.92 15.81
CA ALA A 9 4.34 -12.89 16.20
C ALA A 9 4.64 -13.89 17.33
N GLU A 10 3.82 -13.88 18.39
CA GLU A 10 3.95 -14.81 19.53
C GLU A 10 3.82 -16.28 19.10
N ARG A 11 2.88 -16.59 18.20
CA ARG A 11 2.72 -17.94 17.64
C ARG A 11 3.98 -18.44 16.93
N PHE A 12 4.75 -17.54 16.32
CA PHE A 12 6.02 -17.87 15.67
C PHE A 12 7.25 -17.69 16.58
N GLY A 13 7.04 -17.41 17.88
CA GLY A 13 8.13 -17.22 18.84
C GLY A 13 8.96 -15.95 18.63
N MET A 14 8.38 -14.94 17.97
CA MET A 14 9.03 -13.66 17.69
C MET A 14 8.71 -12.62 18.78
N ASP A 15 9.64 -11.69 19.02
CA ASP A 15 9.36 -10.53 19.86
C ASP A 15 8.37 -9.58 19.16
N ALA A 16 7.23 -9.34 19.81
CA ALA A 16 6.15 -8.58 19.20
C ALA A 16 6.52 -7.11 18.96
N ASN A 17 7.33 -6.50 19.83
CA ASN A 17 7.73 -5.10 19.67
C ASN A 17 8.69 -4.95 18.48
N ALA A 18 9.69 -5.84 18.39
CA ALA A 18 10.60 -5.89 17.25
C ALA A 18 9.86 -6.12 15.93
N VAL A 19 8.81 -6.96 15.91
CA VAL A 19 7.98 -7.14 14.71
C VAL A 19 7.23 -5.85 14.36
N LEU A 20 6.65 -5.16 15.34
CA LEU A 20 5.90 -3.91 15.10
C LEU A 20 6.81 -2.77 14.63
N ASP A 21 8.04 -2.68 15.15
CA ASP A 21 9.02 -1.67 14.73
C ASP A 21 9.44 -1.82 13.26
N ASN A 22 9.34 -3.03 12.71
CA ASN A 22 9.62 -3.31 11.29
C ASN A 22 8.42 -3.04 10.36
N ILE A 23 7.30 -2.51 10.87
CA ILE A 23 6.09 -2.27 10.09
C ILE A 23 5.77 -0.78 10.05
N ILE A 24 5.87 -0.21 8.85
CA ILE A 24 5.40 1.15 8.58
C ILE A 24 3.94 1.10 8.16
N TYR A 25 3.11 1.91 8.82
CA TYR A 25 1.70 2.04 8.50
C TYR A 25 1.37 3.47 8.08
N ALA A 26 0.67 3.60 6.96
CA ALA A 26 0.07 4.85 6.51
C ALA A 26 -1.38 4.59 6.08
N ARG A 27 -2.26 5.54 6.39
CA ARG A 27 -3.68 5.47 5.99
C ARG A 27 -3.97 6.51 4.94
N ALA A 28 -4.37 6.05 3.76
CA ALA A 28 -4.89 6.91 2.71
C ALA A 28 -6.38 7.23 2.95
N TYR A 29 -6.79 8.44 2.60
CA TYR A 29 -8.17 8.93 2.75
C TYR A 29 -8.83 9.27 1.40
N THR A 30 -8.03 9.48 0.35
CA THR A 30 -8.46 9.74 -1.03
C THR A 30 -7.50 9.05 -2.00
N TYR A 31 -7.89 8.87 -3.26
CA TYR A 31 -7.01 8.26 -4.27
C TYR A 31 -5.73 9.09 -4.48
N GLU A 32 -5.82 10.43 -4.41
CA GLU A 32 -4.68 11.33 -4.52
C GLU A 32 -3.72 11.19 -3.34
N HIS A 33 -4.27 11.10 -2.12
CA HIS A 33 -3.45 10.88 -0.93
C HIS A 33 -2.72 9.53 -1.02
N GLN A 34 -3.41 8.47 -1.48
CA GLN A 34 -2.77 7.17 -1.72
C GLN A 34 -1.61 7.28 -2.71
N TYR A 35 -1.78 8.05 -3.79
CA TYR A 35 -0.73 8.25 -4.80
C TYR A 35 0.47 9.00 -4.23
N ASN A 36 0.23 10.05 -3.43
CA ASN A 36 1.27 10.82 -2.77
C ASN A 36 2.04 10.01 -1.71
N LEU A 37 1.37 9.09 -1.01
CA LEU A 37 2.04 8.17 -0.08
C LEU A 37 3.05 7.26 -0.81
N LEU A 38 2.76 6.83 -2.04
CA LEU A 38 3.72 6.04 -2.83
C LEU A 38 4.96 6.84 -3.21
N LEU A 39 4.85 8.16 -3.41
CA LEU A 39 5.99 9.03 -3.65
C LEU A 39 6.89 9.11 -2.42
N GLY A 40 6.31 9.35 -1.24
CA GLY A 40 7.06 9.37 0.02
C GLY A 40 7.67 8.01 0.36
N LEU A 41 6.97 6.91 0.03
CA LEU A 41 7.47 5.55 0.24
C LEU A 41 8.73 5.27 -0.59
N ALA A 42 8.78 5.69 -1.86
CA ALA A 42 9.95 5.50 -2.71
C ALA A 42 11.19 6.20 -2.13
N ALA A 43 11.02 7.41 -1.58
CA ALA A 43 12.12 8.11 -0.89
C ALA A 43 12.61 7.31 0.32
N LYS A 44 11.69 6.76 1.13
CA LYS A 44 12.06 5.95 2.28
C LYS A 44 12.71 4.60 1.90
N MET A 45 12.25 3.98 0.82
CA MET A 45 12.84 2.74 0.28
C MET A 45 14.24 2.94 -0.28
N ALA A 46 14.65 4.18 -0.58
CA ALA A 46 16.02 4.50 -0.95
C ALA A 46 16.98 4.57 0.25
N GLU A 47 16.45 4.82 1.45
CA GLU A 47 17.23 4.95 2.69
C GLU A 47 17.27 3.64 3.49
N GLU A 48 16.16 2.90 3.50
CA GLU A 48 15.98 1.68 4.31
C GLU A 48 15.53 0.49 3.44
N PRO A 49 16.00 -0.74 3.74
CA PRO A 49 15.61 -1.92 2.96
C PRO A 49 14.18 -2.39 3.32
N PHE A 50 13.32 -2.47 2.31
CA PHE A 50 12.01 -3.10 2.42
C PHE A 50 11.94 -4.39 1.60
N ARG A 51 11.02 -5.29 1.94
CA ARG A 51 10.78 -6.55 1.21
C ARG A 51 9.33 -6.78 0.82
N LEU A 52 8.39 -6.08 1.47
CA LEU A 52 6.95 -6.25 1.24
C LEU A 52 6.23 -4.89 1.34
N LEU A 53 5.39 -4.59 0.35
CA LEU A 53 4.43 -3.50 0.34
C LEU A 53 3.03 -4.08 0.25
N ILE A 54 2.14 -3.71 1.18
CA ILE A 54 0.74 -4.13 1.20
C ILE A 54 -0.17 -2.92 0.95
N VAL A 55 -1.08 -3.05 -0.01
CA VAL A 55 -2.12 -2.05 -0.29
C VAL A 55 -3.51 -2.67 -0.07
N ASP A 56 -4.19 -2.25 0.99
CA ASP A 56 -5.53 -2.73 1.37
C ASP A 56 -6.53 -1.56 1.47
N SER A 57 -7.44 -1.34 0.52
CA SER A 57 -7.55 -1.96 -0.80
C SER A 57 -7.33 -0.92 -1.91
N VAL A 58 -6.78 -1.32 -3.06
CA VAL A 58 -6.34 -0.34 -4.09
C VAL A 58 -7.50 0.38 -4.76
N ILE A 59 -8.68 -0.26 -4.86
CA ILE A 59 -9.83 0.28 -5.59
C ILE A 59 -10.83 1.02 -4.67
N ALA A 60 -10.82 0.79 -3.35
CA ALA A 60 -11.85 1.34 -2.46
C ALA A 60 -11.96 2.88 -2.57
N LEU A 61 -10.84 3.60 -2.55
CA LEU A 61 -10.84 5.07 -2.63
C LEU A 61 -11.29 5.56 -4.01
N PHE A 62 -10.90 4.87 -5.09
CA PHE A 62 -11.36 5.19 -6.44
C PHE A 62 -12.87 5.00 -6.64
N ARG A 63 -13.52 4.10 -5.90
CA ARG A 63 -14.98 3.90 -5.98
C ARG A 63 -15.76 4.99 -5.25
N VAL A 64 -15.15 5.61 -4.24
CA VAL A 64 -15.74 6.73 -3.50
C VAL A 64 -15.57 8.03 -4.27
N ASP A 65 -14.36 8.27 -4.79
CA ASP A 65 -14.01 9.54 -5.43
C ASP A 65 -14.56 9.66 -6.86
N PHE A 66 -14.80 8.55 -7.55
CA PHE A 66 -15.39 8.51 -8.90
C PHE A 66 -16.72 7.75 -8.89
N SER A 67 -17.83 8.49 -8.94
CA SER A 67 -19.18 7.98 -8.80
C SER A 67 -19.97 8.03 -10.12
N GLY A 68 -20.54 6.90 -10.51
CA GLY A 68 -21.35 6.79 -11.73
C GLY A 68 -20.60 6.40 -12.99
N ARG A 69 -21.34 6.24 -14.10
CA ARG A 69 -20.81 5.72 -15.37
C ARG A 69 -20.03 6.76 -16.19
N GLY A 70 -20.31 8.05 -16.01
CA GLY A 70 -19.64 9.14 -16.74
C GLY A 70 -18.14 9.27 -16.41
N GLU A 71 -17.77 8.87 -15.19
CA GLU A 71 -16.39 8.98 -14.67
C GLU A 71 -15.60 7.67 -14.81
N LEU A 72 -16.18 6.65 -15.46
CA LEU A 72 -15.55 5.33 -15.59
C LEU A 72 -14.20 5.43 -16.31
N ALA A 73 -14.13 6.19 -17.40
CA ALA A 73 -12.91 6.33 -18.18
C ALA A 73 -11.79 6.99 -17.37
N GLU A 74 -12.10 8.09 -16.69
CA GLU A 74 -11.15 8.81 -15.85
C GLU A 74 -10.65 7.94 -14.69
N ARG A 75 -11.58 7.23 -14.01
CA ARG A 75 -11.23 6.27 -12.97
C ARG A 75 -10.26 5.21 -13.47
N GLN A 76 -10.53 4.61 -14.63
CA GLN A 76 -9.65 3.58 -15.21
C GLN A 76 -8.27 4.15 -15.55
N GLN A 77 -8.20 5.36 -16.09
CA GLN A 77 -6.93 6.01 -16.40
C GLN A 77 -6.10 6.27 -15.13
N LYS A 78 -6.72 6.80 -14.07
CA LYS A 78 -6.03 7.08 -12.80
C LYS A 78 -5.64 5.80 -12.06
N LEU A 79 -6.48 4.77 -12.08
CA LEU A 79 -6.15 3.45 -11.52
C LEU A 79 -4.98 2.80 -12.26
N ALA A 80 -4.94 2.88 -13.59
CA ALA A 80 -3.83 2.37 -14.39
C ALA A 80 -2.50 3.07 -14.04
N GLN A 81 -2.52 4.38 -13.78
CA GLN A 81 -1.34 5.13 -13.31
C GLN A 81 -0.87 4.64 -11.94
N MET A 82 -1.80 4.39 -11.01
CA MET A 82 -1.50 3.83 -9.68
C MET A 82 -0.84 2.45 -9.80
N LEU A 83 -1.44 1.54 -10.58
CA LEU A 83 -0.91 0.18 -10.77
C LEU A 83 0.45 0.19 -11.45
N SER A 84 0.64 1.02 -12.49
CA SER A 84 1.95 1.16 -13.15
C SER A 84 3.03 1.65 -12.19
N ARG A 85 2.70 2.57 -11.28
CA ARG A 85 3.64 3.05 -10.26
C ARG A 85 3.98 1.96 -9.24
N LEU A 86 3.01 1.16 -8.82
CA LEU A 86 3.25 0.01 -7.93
C LEU A 86 4.17 -1.02 -8.59
N THR A 87 3.97 -1.33 -9.88
CA THR A 87 4.88 -2.20 -10.64
C THR A 87 6.30 -1.65 -10.68
N LYS A 88 6.46 -0.35 -10.97
CA LYS A 88 7.78 0.30 -10.97
C LYS A 88 8.48 0.21 -9.62
N ILE A 89 7.76 0.45 -8.52
CA ILE A 89 8.31 0.32 -7.16
C ILE A 89 8.76 -1.13 -6.90
N ALA A 90 7.96 -2.12 -7.32
CA ALA A 90 8.31 -3.53 -7.17
C ALA A 90 9.61 -3.89 -7.89
N GLU A 91 9.77 -3.42 -9.13
CA GLU A 91 10.94 -3.67 -9.97
C GLU A 91 12.19 -2.91 -9.48
N GLU A 92 12.04 -1.62 -9.17
CA GLU A 92 13.15 -0.74 -8.78
C GLU A 92 13.76 -1.12 -7.43
N PHE A 93 12.92 -1.44 -6.44
CA PHE A 93 13.36 -1.75 -5.09
C PHE A 93 13.41 -3.26 -4.78
N ASN A 94 13.05 -4.12 -5.73
CA ASN A 94 12.97 -5.56 -5.56
C ASN A 94 12.11 -5.97 -4.34
N VAL A 95 10.89 -5.40 -4.29
CA VAL A 95 9.91 -5.56 -3.21
C VAL A 95 8.69 -6.30 -3.72
N ALA A 96 8.17 -7.25 -2.93
CA ALA A 96 6.88 -7.86 -3.23
C ALA A 96 5.75 -6.86 -2.98
N VAL A 97 4.86 -6.66 -3.97
CA VAL A 97 3.67 -5.81 -3.82
C VAL A 97 2.43 -6.69 -3.75
N TYR A 98 1.74 -6.65 -2.61
CA TYR A 98 0.50 -7.36 -2.38
C TYR A 98 -0.68 -6.39 -2.32
N ILE A 99 -1.69 -6.64 -3.14
CA ILE A 99 -2.84 -5.75 -3.30
C ILE A 99 -4.12 -6.54 -3.01
N THR A 100 -5.02 -5.95 -2.22
CA THR A 100 -6.38 -6.46 -2.07
C THR A 100 -7.36 -5.61 -2.89
N ASN A 101 -8.46 -6.24 -3.27
CA ASN A 101 -9.57 -5.59 -3.96
C ASN A 101 -10.88 -6.11 -3.35
N GLN A 102 -11.78 -5.20 -2.97
CA GLN A 102 -13.09 -5.48 -2.38
C GLN A 102 -14.21 -4.86 -3.22
#